data_AF-A0A9E3U9T9-F1
#
_entry.id   AF-A0A9E3U9T9-F1
#
_cell.length_a   1.000
_cell.length_b   1.000
_cell.length_c   1.000
_cell.angle_alpha   90.00
_cell.angle_beta   90.00
_cell.angle_gamma   90.00
#
_symmetry.space_group_name_H-M   'P 1'
#
loop_
_entity.id
_entity.type
_entity.pdbx_description
1 polymer ?
#
loop_
_entity_poly.entity_id
_entity_poly.type
_entity_poly.pdbx_seq_one_letter_code
_entity_poly.pdbx_strand_id
1 'polypeptide(L)'
;SWGGPAARWSILVHGGAGDVPAASVPPRVAGCERAAAEGARILAAGGSALDAVQRAVEILEDDPLFNAGTGSCLDAEGHVALDAAIMDGRGLRLGGVCALPPFEHPIAIARRVMDDTTHALLAGEGASRFAVACGFSPADEAKMITDAARRRWEAVRAKKIVEVSAGGTVGAVARDARGHVAAATSTGGMVNKLPGRVGDSPIAGAGTYADDEIGACSTTGHGEAMMRVCLAKRSLDAIAVERSAEAAARASLAFMHRRTQETGGAIVVARDGSLGLARTTNVMTWAAVTDASRASGA
;
A
#
# COMPACT_ATOMS: atom_id res chain seq x y z
N SER A 1 0.18 4.24 19.78
CA SER A 1 -1.13 3.77 19.28
C SER A 1 -2.13 4.91 19.26
N TRP A 2 -2.87 5.03 18.17
CA TRP A 2 -3.96 5.98 17.99
C TRP A 2 -5.26 5.19 17.81
N GLY A 3 -6.41 5.68 18.27
CA GLY A 3 -7.66 4.90 18.18
C GLY A 3 -7.83 3.86 19.29
N GLY A 4 -7.89 4.31 20.56
CA GLY A 4 -8.31 3.44 21.66
C GLY A 4 -9.70 2.80 21.42
N PRO A 5 -10.16 1.92 22.33
CA PRO A 5 -11.38 1.10 22.18
C PRO A 5 -12.72 1.87 22.02
N ALA A 6 -12.67 3.20 21.86
CA ALA A 6 -13.81 4.09 21.67
C ALA A 6 -14.08 4.48 20.20
N ALA A 7 -13.15 4.26 19.27
CA ALA A 7 -13.37 4.67 17.88
C ALA A 7 -14.29 3.69 17.14
N ARG A 8 -15.42 4.17 16.61
CA ARG A 8 -16.39 3.32 15.89
C ARG A 8 -15.82 2.82 14.57
N TRP A 9 -15.04 3.63 13.88
CA TRP A 9 -14.32 3.31 12.66
C TRP A 9 -12.97 4.03 12.63
N SER A 10 -12.04 3.49 11.85
CA SER A 10 -10.67 4.02 11.75
C SER A 10 -10.09 3.73 10.39
N ILE A 11 -9.31 4.67 9.85
CA ILE A 11 -8.49 4.48 8.66
C ILE A 11 -7.09 5.02 8.90
N LEU A 12 -6.10 4.30 8.40
CA LEU A 12 -4.70 4.70 8.37
C LEU A 12 -4.17 4.48 6.96
N VAL A 13 -3.41 5.46 6.45
CA VAL A 13 -2.89 5.50 5.09
C VAL A 13 -1.39 5.79 5.15
N HIS A 14 -0.59 5.16 4.27
CA HIS A 14 0.81 5.52 4.05
C HIS A 14 1.08 5.90 2.59
N GLY A 15 2.00 6.84 2.40
CA GLY A 15 2.55 7.26 1.11
C GLY A 15 3.91 6.64 0.78
N GLY A 16 4.36 5.69 1.60
CA GLY A 16 5.56 4.90 1.36
C GLY A 16 6.75 5.22 2.26
N ALA A 17 7.57 4.21 2.56
CA ALA A 17 8.73 4.30 3.44
C ALA A 17 10.05 4.35 2.65
N GLY A 18 10.89 5.34 2.93
CA GLY A 18 12.20 5.46 2.29
C GLY A 18 12.85 6.81 2.55
N ASP A 19 13.87 7.12 1.76
CA ASP A 19 14.54 8.41 1.79
C ASP A 19 13.87 9.39 0.83
N VAL A 20 13.19 10.37 1.41
CA VAL A 20 12.49 11.44 0.69
C VAL A 20 13.16 12.76 1.03
N PRO A 21 13.48 13.63 0.04
CA PRO A 21 14.00 14.97 0.32
C PRO A 21 13.05 15.74 1.25
N ALA A 22 13.58 16.44 2.24
CA ALA A 22 12.78 17.15 3.24
C ALA A 22 11.73 18.09 2.61
N ALA A 23 12.08 18.77 1.52
CA ALA A 23 11.17 19.65 0.79
C ALA A 23 9.97 18.93 0.14
N SER A 24 10.11 17.62 -0.15
CA SER A 24 9.05 16.80 -0.73
C SER A 24 8.15 16.14 0.33
N VAL A 25 8.49 16.23 1.62
CA VAL A 25 7.71 15.60 2.69
C VAL A 25 6.34 16.27 2.90
N PRO A 26 6.23 17.60 3.09
CA PRO A 26 4.93 18.24 3.31
C PRO A 26 3.85 17.95 2.25
N PRO A 27 4.13 18.03 0.92
CA PRO A 27 3.11 17.74 -0.08
C PRO A 27 2.70 16.26 -0.10
N ARG A 28 3.59 15.33 0.24
CA ARG A 28 3.26 13.90 0.39
C ARG A 28 2.40 13.62 1.62
N VAL A 29 2.65 14.32 2.73
CA VAL A 29 1.76 14.27 3.91
C VAL A 29 0.36 14.78 3.53
N ALA A 30 0.28 15.90 2.82
CA ALA A 30 -1.00 16.43 2.32
C ALA A 30 -1.71 15.44 1.37
N GLY A 31 -0.98 14.69 0.54
CA GLY A 31 -1.54 13.59 -0.26
C GLY A 31 -2.16 12.49 0.60
N CYS A 32 -1.46 12.05 1.64
CA CYS A 32 -1.97 11.07 2.60
C CYS A 32 -3.23 11.60 3.33
N GLU A 33 -3.26 12.88 3.70
CA GLU A 33 -4.41 13.51 4.35
C GLU A 33 -5.65 13.51 3.45
N ARG A 34 -5.51 13.84 2.17
CA ARG A 34 -6.61 13.77 1.19
C ARG A 34 -7.14 12.34 1.05
N ALA A 35 -6.24 11.37 0.92
CA ALA A 35 -6.60 9.96 0.81
C ALA A 35 -7.35 9.45 2.06
N ALA A 36 -6.82 9.73 3.25
CA ALA A 36 -7.44 9.33 4.50
C ALA A 36 -8.79 10.04 4.73
N ALA A 37 -8.93 11.30 4.30
CA ALA A 37 -10.18 12.05 4.38
C ALA A 37 -11.30 11.44 3.50
N GLU A 38 -10.99 11.03 2.27
CA GLU A 38 -11.97 10.38 1.39
C GLU A 38 -12.39 9.00 1.88
N GLY A 39 -11.43 8.18 2.34
CA GLY A 39 -11.76 6.90 2.98
C GLY A 39 -12.60 7.09 4.25
N ALA A 40 -12.28 8.08 5.09
CA ALA A 40 -13.05 8.43 6.27
C ALA A 40 -14.48 8.89 5.94
N ARG A 41 -14.69 9.59 4.82
CA ARG A 41 -16.03 10.00 4.36
C ARG A 41 -16.92 8.79 4.09
N ILE A 42 -16.37 7.72 3.50
CA ILE A 42 -17.08 6.45 3.28
C ILE A 42 -17.41 5.78 4.61
N LEU A 43 -16.45 5.68 5.52
CA LEU A 43 -16.66 5.06 6.84
C LEU A 43 -17.68 5.82 7.70
N ALA A 44 -17.62 7.15 7.71
CA ALA A 44 -18.57 8.01 8.43
C ALA A 44 -20.00 7.88 7.91
N ALA A 45 -20.18 7.57 6.62
CA ALA A 45 -21.47 7.29 6.00
C ALA A 45 -21.96 5.85 6.21
N GLY A 46 -21.23 5.01 6.95
CA GLY A 46 -21.58 3.61 7.21
C GLY A 46 -21.13 2.62 6.11
N GLY A 47 -20.29 3.07 5.18
CA GLY A 47 -19.68 2.24 4.14
C GLY A 47 -18.79 1.13 4.69
N SER A 48 -18.24 0.30 3.80
CA SER A 48 -17.37 -0.82 4.21
C SER A 48 -15.90 -0.41 4.34
N ALA A 49 -15.15 -1.16 5.15
CA ALA A 49 -13.70 -0.99 5.25
C ALA A 49 -13.04 -1.20 3.88
N LEU A 50 -13.56 -2.15 3.11
CA LEU A 50 -13.08 -2.51 1.77
C LEU A 50 -13.20 -1.33 0.79
N ASP A 51 -14.35 -0.65 0.77
CA ASP A 51 -14.58 0.51 -0.09
C ASP A 51 -13.74 1.72 0.36
N ALA A 52 -13.54 1.87 1.67
CA ALA A 52 -12.72 2.94 2.23
C ALA A 52 -11.24 2.80 1.86
N VAL A 53 -10.65 1.61 1.98
CA VAL A 53 -9.24 1.39 1.61
C VAL A 53 -9.03 1.47 0.10
N GLN A 54 -9.98 0.97 -0.71
CA GLN A 54 -9.92 1.13 -2.16
C GLN A 54 -9.89 2.62 -2.52
N ARG A 55 -10.85 3.40 -2.01
CA ARG A 55 -10.93 4.83 -2.36
C ARG A 55 -9.69 5.61 -1.91
N ALA A 56 -9.16 5.31 -0.73
CA ALA A 56 -7.97 5.97 -0.23
C ALA A 56 -6.75 5.68 -1.14
N VAL A 57 -6.60 4.44 -1.61
CA VAL A 57 -5.49 4.08 -2.52
C VAL A 57 -5.69 4.69 -3.91
N GLU A 58 -6.90 4.73 -4.46
CA GLU A 58 -7.18 5.42 -5.74
C GLU A 58 -6.74 6.89 -5.71
N ILE A 59 -7.00 7.62 -4.61
CA ILE A 59 -6.54 9.00 -4.43
C ILE A 59 -5.01 9.13 -4.49
N LEU A 60 -4.30 8.11 -4.01
CA LEU A 60 -2.83 8.09 -4.05
C LEU A 60 -2.29 7.61 -5.40
N GLU A 61 -3.00 6.74 -6.11
CA GLU A 61 -2.69 6.35 -7.50
C GLU A 61 -2.86 7.51 -8.49
N ASP A 62 -3.78 8.43 -8.21
CA ASP A 62 -3.97 9.66 -8.99
C ASP A 62 -2.89 10.73 -8.73
N ASP A 63 -2.27 10.71 -7.55
CA ASP A 63 -1.34 11.76 -7.15
C ASP A 63 0.09 11.45 -7.66
N PRO A 64 0.62 12.25 -8.62
CA PRO A 64 1.89 11.99 -9.30
C PRO A 64 3.12 12.02 -8.39
N LEU A 65 2.95 12.39 -7.12
CA LEU A 65 4.01 12.33 -6.13
C LEU A 65 4.28 10.90 -5.66
N PHE A 66 3.31 9.98 -5.71
CA PHE A 66 3.48 8.64 -5.19
C PHE A 66 3.90 7.63 -6.28
N ASN A 67 4.47 6.52 -5.84
CA ASN A 67 4.92 5.45 -6.74
C ASN A 67 3.83 4.38 -6.84
N ALA A 68 2.66 4.76 -7.33
CA ALA A 68 1.52 3.90 -7.63
C ALA A 68 0.65 4.62 -8.66
N GLY A 69 0.03 3.89 -9.60
CA GLY A 69 -0.71 4.52 -10.69
C GLY A 69 0.16 5.57 -11.42
N THR A 70 -0.35 6.80 -11.52
CA THR A 70 0.38 7.95 -12.03
C THR A 70 1.53 8.33 -11.11
N GLY A 71 2.75 8.49 -11.65
CA GLY A 71 3.95 8.72 -10.85
C GLY A 71 4.75 7.46 -10.50
N SER A 72 4.29 6.29 -10.96
CA SER A 72 5.01 5.02 -10.82
C SER A 72 6.44 5.06 -11.38
N CYS A 73 7.31 4.31 -10.73
CA CYS A 73 8.68 4.07 -11.14
C CYS A 73 8.72 3.26 -12.45
N LEU A 74 9.81 3.43 -13.20
CA LEU A 74 10.01 2.77 -14.48
C LEU A 74 10.88 1.52 -14.31
N ASP A 75 10.56 0.46 -15.03
CA ASP A 75 11.39 -0.75 -15.13
C ASP A 75 12.66 -0.52 -15.96
N ALA A 76 13.50 -1.54 -16.14
CA ALA A 76 14.77 -1.42 -16.85
C ALA A 76 14.64 -1.02 -18.33
N GLU A 77 13.46 -1.21 -18.92
CA GLU A 77 13.13 -0.85 -20.30
C GLU A 77 12.49 0.54 -20.41
N GLY A 78 12.15 1.15 -19.26
CA GLY A 78 11.58 2.50 -19.19
C GLY A 78 10.05 2.51 -19.15
N HIS A 79 9.43 1.36 -18.88
CA HIS A 79 7.99 1.17 -18.84
C HIS A 79 7.42 1.14 -17.42
N VAL A 80 6.16 1.51 -17.29
CA VAL A 80 5.36 1.39 -16.07
C VAL A 80 4.78 -0.02 -15.99
N ALA A 81 5.02 -0.71 -14.89
CA ALA A 81 4.42 -2.00 -14.58
C ALA A 81 3.92 -2.01 -13.14
N LEU A 82 2.64 -2.28 -12.94
CA LEU A 82 1.91 -1.98 -11.72
C LEU A 82 1.57 -3.26 -10.94
N ASP A 83 1.74 -3.21 -9.63
CA ASP A 83 1.33 -4.27 -8.71
C ASP A 83 0.33 -3.68 -7.70
N ALA A 84 -0.78 -4.37 -7.45
CA ALA A 84 -1.72 -3.98 -6.41
C ALA A 84 -2.48 -5.19 -5.83
N ALA A 85 -2.86 -5.11 -4.56
CA ALA A 85 -3.81 -6.04 -3.96
C ALA A 85 -4.69 -5.37 -2.91
N ILE A 86 -5.88 -5.94 -2.75
CA ILE A 86 -6.87 -5.58 -1.75
C ILE A 86 -7.42 -6.85 -1.09
N MET A 87 -7.62 -6.81 0.22
CA MET A 87 -8.07 -7.97 1.01
C MET A 87 -9.19 -7.60 1.98
N ASP A 88 -10.23 -8.44 2.00
CA ASP A 88 -11.41 -8.35 2.88
C ASP A 88 -11.23 -9.30 4.07
N GLY A 89 -11.21 -8.77 5.30
CA GLY A 89 -10.96 -9.52 6.53
C GLY A 89 -12.07 -10.50 6.92
N ARG A 90 -13.30 -10.31 6.42
CA ARG A 90 -14.47 -11.15 6.78
C ARG A 90 -14.37 -12.60 6.34
N GLY A 91 -13.89 -12.79 5.12
CA GLY A 91 -13.82 -14.09 4.46
C GLY A 91 -12.45 -14.34 3.83
N LEU A 92 -11.46 -13.52 4.19
CA LEU A 92 -10.09 -13.57 3.69
C LEU A 92 -10.00 -13.50 2.15
N ARG A 93 -10.99 -12.87 1.50
CA ARG A 93 -11.00 -12.74 0.05
C ARG A 93 -9.91 -11.77 -0.36
N LEU A 94 -9.06 -12.21 -1.28
CA LEU A 94 -7.96 -11.44 -1.86
C LEU A 94 -8.24 -11.22 -3.35
N GLY A 95 -7.97 -10.02 -3.84
CA GLY A 95 -7.82 -9.76 -5.26
C GLY A 95 -6.57 -8.94 -5.50
N GLY A 96 -5.86 -9.26 -6.57
CA GLY A 96 -4.63 -8.56 -6.92
C GLY A 96 -4.22 -8.73 -8.38
N VAL A 97 -3.38 -7.81 -8.80
CA VAL A 97 -2.77 -7.76 -10.12
C VAL A 97 -1.27 -7.59 -9.99
N CYS A 98 -0.52 -8.27 -10.85
CA CYS A 98 0.94 -8.25 -10.86
C CYS A 98 1.46 -7.88 -12.25
N ALA A 99 2.50 -7.05 -12.32
CA ALA A 99 3.09 -6.58 -13.57
C ALA A 99 2.03 -6.11 -14.59
N LEU A 100 0.97 -5.47 -14.09
CA LEU A 100 -0.11 -4.95 -14.92
C LEU A 100 0.47 -3.82 -15.80
N PRO A 101 0.18 -3.81 -17.12
CA PRO A 101 0.49 -2.69 -17.98
C PRO A 101 -0.15 -1.36 -17.49
N PRO A 102 0.14 -0.23 -18.12
CA PRO A 102 -0.38 1.08 -17.70
C PRO A 102 -1.92 1.14 -17.62
N PHE A 103 -2.44 1.33 -16.40
CA PHE A 103 -3.83 1.65 -16.07
C PHE A 103 -3.84 2.66 -14.91
N GLU A 104 -4.82 3.55 -14.87
CA GLU A 104 -4.88 4.61 -13.84
C GLU A 104 -5.06 4.03 -12.43
N HIS A 105 -5.91 3.01 -12.28
CA HIS A 105 -6.29 2.47 -10.97
C HIS A 105 -6.09 0.94 -10.82
N PRO A 106 -4.84 0.47 -10.65
CA PRO A 106 -4.55 -0.94 -10.35
C PRO A 106 -5.35 -1.49 -9.16
N ILE A 107 -5.59 -0.72 -8.11
CA ILE A 107 -6.33 -1.20 -6.94
C ILE A 107 -7.80 -1.51 -7.24
N ALA A 108 -8.42 -0.73 -8.13
CA ALA A 108 -9.80 -0.96 -8.57
C ALA A 108 -9.90 -2.22 -9.43
N ILE A 109 -8.88 -2.48 -10.27
CA ILE A 109 -8.80 -3.71 -11.06
C ILE A 109 -8.56 -4.93 -10.13
N ALA A 110 -7.68 -4.80 -9.14
CA ALA A 110 -7.48 -5.81 -8.10
C ALA A 110 -8.78 -6.14 -7.35
N ARG A 111 -9.61 -5.13 -7.04
CA ARG A 111 -10.94 -5.34 -6.46
C ARG A 111 -11.85 -6.16 -7.39
N ARG A 112 -11.84 -5.90 -8.70
CA ARG A 112 -12.63 -6.71 -9.65
C ARG A 112 -12.16 -8.15 -9.73
N VAL A 113 -10.86 -8.43 -9.61
CA VAL A 113 -10.36 -9.81 -9.50
C VAL A 113 -11.03 -10.54 -8.33
N MET A 114 -11.13 -9.88 -7.17
CA MET A 114 -11.78 -10.43 -5.97
C MET A 114 -13.29 -10.68 -6.15
N ASP A 115 -13.99 -9.75 -6.78
CA ASP A 115 -15.45 -9.75 -6.82
C ASP A 115 -16.04 -10.51 -8.02
N ASP A 116 -15.33 -10.55 -9.16
CA ASP A 116 -15.84 -11.10 -10.42
C ASP A 116 -15.24 -12.48 -10.78
N THR A 117 -14.26 -12.96 -10.03
CA THR A 117 -13.56 -14.22 -10.35
C THR A 117 -13.45 -15.13 -9.13
N THR A 118 -13.07 -16.39 -9.38
CA THR A 118 -12.70 -17.35 -8.32
C THR A 118 -11.19 -17.34 -8.04
N HIS A 119 -10.46 -16.41 -8.64
CA HIS A 119 -9.00 -16.32 -8.57
C HIS A 119 -8.57 -15.18 -7.65
N ALA A 120 -7.36 -15.29 -7.10
CA ALA A 120 -6.83 -14.27 -6.21
C ALA A 120 -5.88 -13.29 -6.92
N LEU A 121 -5.09 -13.76 -7.89
CA LEU A 121 -4.06 -12.96 -8.57
C LEU A 121 -4.10 -13.20 -10.07
N LEU A 122 -4.04 -12.12 -10.84
CA LEU A 122 -3.80 -12.13 -12.29
C LEU A 122 -2.50 -11.37 -12.59
N ALA A 123 -1.83 -11.72 -13.68
CA ALA A 123 -0.56 -11.07 -14.03
C ALA A 123 -0.47 -10.66 -15.51
N GLY A 124 0.30 -9.61 -15.76
CA GLY A 124 0.69 -9.15 -17.09
C GLY A 124 -0.48 -8.94 -18.04
N GLU A 125 -0.30 -9.41 -19.27
CA GLU A 125 -1.32 -9.29 -20.33
C GLU A 125 -2.64 -9.99 -19.97
N GLY A 126 -2.61 -11.06 -19.16
CA GLY A 126 -3.83 -11.71 -18.67
C GLY A 126 -4.65 -10.79 -17.77
N ALA A 127 -4.00 -10.05 -16.88
CA ALA A 127 -4.64 -9.05 -16.03
C ALA A 127 -5.16 -7.86 -16.87
N SER A 128 -4.40 -7.42 -17.88
CA SER A 128 -4.82 -6.35 -18.82
C SER A 128 -6.10 -6.70 -19.56
N ARG A 129 -6.18 -7.89 -20.17
CA ARG A 129 -7.39 -8.33 -20.87
C ARG A 129 -8.59 -8.45 -19.94
N PHE A 130 -8.37 -8.92 -18.71
CA PHE A 130 -9.41 -8.97 -17.69
C PHE A 130 -9.90 -7.55 -17.33
N ALA A 131 -9.00 -6.60 -17.10
CA ALA A 131 -9.34 -5.22 -16.81
C ALA A 131 -10.21 -4.60 -17.91
N VAL A 132 -9.83 -4.81 -19.18
CA VAL A 132 -10.64 -4.36 -20.34
C VAL A 132 -12.02 -5.00 -20.35
N ALA A 133 -12.12 -6.31 -20.07
CA ALA A 133 -13.41 -6.99 -19.99
C ALA A 133 -14.31 -6.48 -18.84
N CYS A 134 -13.70 -5.99 -17.75
CA CYS A 134 -14.40 -5.32 -16.64
C CYS A 134 -14.72 -3.84 -16.92
N GLY A 135 -14.37 -3.30 -18.10
CA GLY A 135 -14.68 -1.93 -18.51
C GLY A 135 -13.60 -0.89 -18.20
N PHE A 136 -12.40 -1.29 -17.77
CA PHE A 136 -11.27 -0.37 -17.58
C PHE A 136 -10.59 -0.09 -18.92
N SER A 137 -10.16 1.15 -19.12
CA SER A 137 -9.40 1.54 -20.30
C SER A 137 -7.90 1.55 -19.98
N PRO A 138 -7.03 0.98 -20.85
CA PRO A 138 -5.59 1.17 -20.73
C PRO A 138 -5.25 2.65 -20.71
N ALA A 139 -4.32 3.03 -19.85
CA ALA A 139 -3.88 4.41 -19.74
C ALA A 139 -2.81 4.74 -20.79
N ASP A 140 -2.72 6.03 -21.14
CA ASP A 140 -1.61 6.55 -21.92
C ASP A 140 -0.36 6.61 -21.02
N GLU A 141 0.55 5.65 -21.22
CA GLU A 141 1.78 5.51 -20.43
C GLU A 141 2.57 6.82 -20.35
N ALA A 142 2.64 7.57 -21.45
CA ALA A 142 3.40 8.81 -21.50
C ALA A 142 2.85 9.88 -20.53
N LYS A 143 1.55 9.84 -20.22
CA LYS A 143 0.90 10.73 -19.24
C LYS A 143 1.09 10.26 -17.80
N MET A 144 1.28 8.96 -17.58
CA MET A 144 1.55 8.41 -16.26
C MET A 144 3.00 8.64 -15.81
N ILE A 145 3.95 8.71 -16.76
CA ILE A 145 5.36 8.92 -16.49
C ILE A 145 5.63 10.40 -16.18
N THR A 146 5.89 10.70 -14.90
CA THR A 146 6.27 12.04 -14.47
C THR A 146 7.74 12.35 -14.80
N ASP A 147 8.06 13.63 -14.95
CA ASP A 147 9.45 14.07 -15.09
C ASP A 147 10.33 13.62 -13.92
N ALA A 148 9.78 13.56 -12.72
CA ALA A 148 10.49 13.10 -11.53
C ALA A 148 10.84 11.61 -11.63
N ALA A 149 9.89 10.76 -12.05
CA ALA A 149 10.11 9.34 -12.26
C ALA A 149 11.16 9.10 -13.37
N ARG A 150 11.05 9.82 -14.49
CA ARG A 150 12.02 9.75 -15.60
C ARG A 150 13.44 10.12 -15.16
N ARG A 151 13.60 11.27 -14.49
CA ARG A 151 14.92 11.71 -13.99
C ARG A 151 15.53 10.72 -13.00
N ARG A 152 14.70 10.15 -12.11
CA ARG A 152 15.16 9.13 -11.14
C ARG A 152 15.64 7.88 -11.87
N TRP A 153 14.89 7.40 -12.86
CA TRP A 153 15.26 6.25 -13.68
C TRP A 153 16.57 6.45 -14.43
N GLU A 154 16.75 7.59 -15.09
CA GLU A 154 18.00 7.94 -15.78
C GLU A 154 19.20 7.99 -14.82
N ALA A 155 19.02 8.54 -13.62
CA ALA A 155 20.06 8.61 -12.61
C ALA A 155 20.49 7.23 -12.08
N VAL A 156 19.53 6.33 -11.84
CA VAL A 156 19.79 4.94 -11.40
C VAL A 156 20.49 4.16 -12.52
N ARG A 157 20.03 4.26 -13.77
CA ARG A 157 20.67 3.60 -14.92
C ARG A 157 22.10 4.08 -15.16
N ALA A 158 22.35 5.37 -14.95
CA ALA A 158 23.69 5.95 -15.03
C ALA A 158 24.58 5.61 -13.82
N LYS A 159 24.10 4.78 -12.87
CA LYS A 159 24.79 4.44 -11.61
C LYS A 159 25.17 5.66 -10.76
N LYS A 160 24.46 6.79 -10.94
CA LYS A 160 24.69 8.03 -10.18
C LYS A 160 24.05 7.96 -8.78
N ILE A 161 23.03 7.13 -8.63
CA ILE A 161 22.30 6.89 -7.38
C ILE A 161 22.15 5.38 -7.21
N VAL A 162 22.45 4.88 -6.02
CA VAL A 162 22.05 3.52 -5.60
C VAL A 162 20.65 3.63 -5.02
N GLU A 163 19.69 2.88 -5.57
CA GLU A 163 18.34 2.91 -5.05
C GLU A 163 18.24 2.11 -3.73
N VAL A 164 17.91 2.80 -2.64
CA VAL A 164 17.81 2.22 -1.28
C VAL A 164 16.36 2.24 -0.78
N SER A 165 15.39 1.86 -1.63
CA SER A 165 13.93 2.02 -1.41
C SER A 165 13.39 3.38 -1.86
N ALA A 166 12.68 3.40 -2.99
CA ALA A 166 11.81 4.51 -3.33
C ALA A 166 10.62 4.51 -2.36
N GLY A 167 10.60 5.45 -1.43
CA GLY A 167 9.51 5.63 -0.46
C GLY A 167 8.19 6.05 -1.10
N GLY A 168 7.57 5.14 -1.85
CA GLY A 168 6.40 5.47 -2.66
C GLY A 168 5.39 4.35 -2.90
N THR A 169 5.60 3.12 -2.42
CA THR A 169 4.47 2.16 -2.34
C THR A 169 3.42 2.75 -1.42
N VAL A 170 2.18 2.79 -1.88
CA VAL A 170 1.06 3.37 -1.14
C VAL A 170 0.17 2.28 -0.57
N GLY A 171 -0.54 2.60 0.49
CA GLY A 171 -1.48 1.64 1.05
C GLY A 171 -2.34 2.22 2.16
N ALA A 172 -3.42 1.51 2.45
CA ALA A 172 -4.42 1.87 3.43
C ALA A 172 -4.90 0.63 4.19
N VAL A 173 -5.19 0.82 5.47
CA VAL A 173 -5.89 -0.15 6.31
C VAL A 173 -7.06 0.54 6.99
N ALA A 174 -8.19 -0.15 7.10
CA ALA A 174 -9.37 0.40 7.75
C ALA A 174 -10.12 -0.64 8.58
N ARG A 175 -10.87 -0.15 9.55
CA ARG A 175 -11.92 -0.87 10.28
C ARG A 175 -13.22 -0.08 10.16
N ASP A 176 -14.28 -0.75 9.74
CA ASP A 176 -15.60 -0.11 9.63
C ASP A 176 -16.42 -0.18 10.93
N ALA A 177 -17.58 0.48 10.91
CA ALA A 177 -18.48 0.56 12.07
C ALA A 177 -19.10 -0.80 12.47
N ARG A 178 -19.04 -1.82 11.60
CA ARG A 178 -19.47 -3.20 11.89
C ARG A 178 -18.32 -4.04 12.45
N GLY A 179 -17.10 -3.51 12.47
CA GLY A 179 -15.90 -4.16 12.98
C GLY A 179 -15.14 -4.97 11.94
N HIS A 180 -15.49 -4.86 10.66
CA HIS A 180 -14.75 -5.53 9.59
C HIS A 180 -13.50 -4.74 9.22
N VAL A 181 -12.42 -5.45 8.92
CA VAL A 181 -11.15 -4.86 8.51
C VAL A 181 -10.83 -5.12 7.04
N ALA A 182 -10.06 -4.22 6.45
CA ALA A 182 -9.55 -4.38 5.09
C ALA A 182 -8.17 -3.76 4.95
N ALA A 183 -7.39 -4.25 3.98
CA ALA A 183 -6.10 -3.71 3.57
C ALA A 183 -6.06 -3.54 2.05
N ALA A 184 -5.39 -2.50 1.58
CA ALA A 184 -5.10 -2.25 0.18
C ALA A 184 -3.69 -1.69 0.03
N THR A 185 -2.92 -2.20 -0.94
CA THR A 185 -1.56 -1.76 -1.26
C THR A 185 -1.39 -1.67 -2.77
N SER A 186 -0.76 -0.61 -3.27
CA SER A 186 -0.48 -0.39 -4.69
C SER A 186 0.92 0.17 -4.91
N THR A 187 1.58 -0.23 -6.00
CA THR A 187 2.95 0.21 -6.31
C THR A 187 3.30 0.15 -7.79
N GLY A 188 4.20 1.04 -8.23
CA GLY A 188 4.98 0.89 -9.46
C GLY A 188 6.22 -0.01 -9.27
N GLY A 189 6.52 -0.45 -8.05
CA GLY A 189 7.65 -1.31 -7.72
C GLY A 189 8.95 -0.51 -7.54
N MET A 190 10.08 -1.08 -7.98
CA MET A 190 11.39 -0.45 -7.88
C MET A 190 11.81 0.20 -9.21
N VAL A 191 12.59 1.27 -9.14
CA VAL A 191 13.19 1.89 -10.32
C VAL A 191 14.20 0.91 -10.93
N ASN A 192 14.18 0.80 -12.25
CA ASN A 192 15.06 -0.08 -13.00
C ASN A 192 14.93 -1.56 -12.59
N LYS A 193 13.75 -1.96 -12.08
CA LYS A 193 13.41 -3.38 -11.87
C LYS A 193 13.45 -4.13 -13.20
N LEU A 194 13.74 -5.43 -13.16
CA LEU A 194 13.59 -6.26 -14.36
C LEU A 194 12.10 -6.29 -14.77
N PRO A 195 11.78 -6.25 -16.08
CA PRO A 195 10.41 -6.47 -16.55
C PRO A 195 9.84 -7.78 -15.99
N GLY A 196 8.60 -7.71 -15.51
CA GLY A 196 7.94 -8.84 -14.85
C GLY A 196 8.35 -9.08 -13.39
N ARG A 197 9.25 -8.28 -12.79
CA ARG A 197 9.51 -8.32 -11.35
C ARG A 197 8.25 -7.92 -10.59
N VAL A 198 7.82 -8.79 -9.68
CA VAL A 198 6.70 -8.58 -8.76
C VAL A 198 7.22 -8.37 -7.34
N GLY A 199 6.73 -7.33 -6.68
CA GLY A 199 7.09 -7.00 -5.28
C GLY A 199 6.22 -7.70 -4.23
N ASP A 200 6.28 -7.19 -3.00
CA ASP A 200 5.46 -7.65 -1.86
C ASP A 200 4.00 -7.22 -1.95
N SER A 201 3.72 -6.05 -2.54
CA SER A 201 2.40 -5.39 -2.53
C SER A 201 1.23 -6.29 -2.93
N PRO A 202 1.30 -7.09 -4.02
CA PRO A 202 0.19 -7.95 -4.42
C PRO A 202 0.18 -9.29 -3.66
N ILE A 203 1.19 -9.59 -2.85
CA ILE A 203 1.38 -10.90 -2.20
C ILE A 203 0.77 -10.87 -0.81
N ALA A 204 -0.29 -11.66 -0.62
CA ALA A 204 -0.96 -11.78 0.66
C ALA A 204 0.02 -12.21 1.77
N GLY A 205 0.00 -11.45 2.87
CA GLY A 205 0.83 -11.71 4.04
C GLY A 205 2.23 -11.13 3.94
N ALA A 206 2.66 -10.69 2.75
CA ALA A 206 3.87 -9.90 2.59
C ALA A 206 3.52 -8.41 2.61
N GLY A 207 2.91 -7.90 1.53
CA GLY A 207 2.54 -6.50 1.36
C GLY A 207 1.18 -6.12 1.92
N THR A 208 0.20 -7.02 1.77
CA THR A 208 -1.21 -6.77 2.07
C THR A 208 -1.78 -7.94 2.87
N TYR A 209 -2.45 -7.69 4.00
CA TYR A 209 -3.21 -8.73 4.70
C TYR A 209 -4.34 -8.16 5.55
N ALA A 210 -5.47 -8.85 5.62
CA ALA A 210 -6.60 -8.50 6.47
C ALA A 210 -7.30 -9.76 7.01
N ASP A 211 -7.65 -9.74 8.29
CA ASP A 211 -8.34 -10.80 9.00
C ASP A 211 -9.18 -10.20 10.14
N ASP A 212 -10.50 -10.36 10.10
CA ASP A 212 -11.41 -9.84 11.12
C ASP A 212 -11.13 -10.38 12.53
N GLU A 213 -10.44 -11.52 12.65
CA GLU A 213 -10.06 -12.08 13.95
C GLU A 213 -8.89 -11.33 14.60
N ILE A 214 -8.07 -10.64 13.81
CA ILE A 214 -6.80 -10.04 14.26
C ILE A 214 -6.71 -8.54 13.92
N GLY A 215 -6.81 -8.20 12.64
CA GLY A 215 -6.58 -6.86 12.10
C GLY A 215 -6.20 -6.84 10.62
N ALA A 216 -5.79 -5.68 10.13
CA ALA A 216 -5.31 -5.49 8.76
C ALA A 216 -3.98 -4.74 8.73
N CYS A 217 -3.12 -5.08 7.77
CA CYS A 217 -1.77 -4.56 7.61
C CYS A 217 -1.43 -4.28 6.14
N SER A 218 -0.77 -3.15 5.91
CA SER A 218 -0.19 -2.73 4.64
C SER A 218 1.28 -2.35 4.87
N THR A 219 2.19 -2.80 3.99
CA THR A 219 3.63 -2.57 4.13
C THR A 219 4.24 -1.84 2.94
N THR A 220 5.42 -1.26 3.17
CA THR A 220 6.16 -0.49 2.16
C THR A 220 7.66 -0.53 2.41
N GLY A 221 8.46 -0.78 1.38
CA GLY A 221 9.92 -0.81 1.47
C GLY A 221 10.53 -1.88 0.56
N HIS A 222 11.52 -2.62 1.06
CA HIS A 222 12.22 -3.63 0.26
C HIS A 222 11.39 -4.93 0.10
N GLY A 223 10.67 -5.04 -1.02
CA GLY A 223 9.68 -6.10 -1.25
C GLY A 223 10.22 -7.54 -1.12
N GLU A 224 11.42 -7.83 -1.59
CA GLU A 224 12.03 -9.16 -1.50
C GLU A 224 12.27 -9.59 -0.04
N ALA A 225 12.56 -8.65 0.85
CA ALA A 225 12.76 -8.91 2.27
C ALA A 225 11.41 -9.13 2.96
N MET A 226 10.41 -8.31 2.62
CA MET A 226 9.05 -8.41 3.15
C MET A 226 8.40 -9.75 2.79
N MET A 227 8.57 -10.21 1.54
CA MET A 227 8.11 -11.53 1.10
C MET A 227 8.80 -12.66 1.87
N ARG A 228 10.13 -12.61 2.05
CA ARG A 228 10.87 -13.65 2.76
C ARG A 228 10.48 -13.81 4.24
N VAL A 229 9.91 -12.78 4.86
CA VAL A 229 9.52 -12.82 6.28
C VAL A 229 8.01 -12.73 6.51
N CYS A 230 7.21 -12.69 5.45
CA CYS A 230 5.77 -12.45 5.48
C CYS A 230 5.40 -11.26 6.39
N LEU A 231 5.95 -10.08 6.08
CA LEU A 231 5.94 -8.93 7.01
C LEU A 231 4.54 -8.53 7.47
N ALA A 232 3.55 -8.42 6.58
CA ALA A 232 2.18 -8.05 6.95
C ALA A 232 1.54 -9.10 7.89
N LYS A 233 1.62 -10.39 7.52
CA LYS A 233 1.04 -11.47 8.35
C LYS A 233 1.74 -11.56 9.70
N ARG A 234 3.07 -11.45 9.71
CA ARG A 234 3.89 -11.44 10.93
C ARG A 234 3.50 -10.29 11.85
N SER A 235 3.26 -9.10 11.29
CA SER A 235 2.85 -7.92 12.07
C SER A 235 1.50 -8.12 12.74
N LEU A 236 0.56 -8.81 12.09
CA LEU A 236 -0.73 -9.14 12.68
C LEU A 236 -0.60 -10.24 13.76
N ASP A 237 0.13 -11.32 13.47
CA ASP A 237 0.34 -12.40 14.46
C ASP A 237 1.04 -11.92 15.72
N ALA A 238 1.96 -10.96 15.58
CA ALA A 238 2.67 -10.37 16.70
C ALA A 238 1.76 -9.57 17.64
N ILE A 239 0.55 -9.15 17.22
CA ILE A 239 -0.40 -8.44 18.10
C ILE A 239 -0.77 -9.30 19.31
N ALA A 240 -0.89 -10.62 19.15
CA ALA A 240 -1.24 -11.52 20.25
C ALA A 240 -0.19 -11.50 21.39
N VAL A 241 1.08 -11.24 21.06
CA VAL A 241 2.19 -11.18 22.02
C VAL A 241 2.42 -9.76 22.50
N GLU A 242 2.52 -8.81 21.57
CA GLU A 242 2.89 -7.42 21.84
C GLU A 242 1.72 -6.60 22.43
N ARG A 243 0.48 -7.08 22.27
CA ARG A 243 -0.76 -6.43 22.75
C ARG A 243 -0.94 -4.99 22.25
N SER A 244 -0.27 -4.63 21.16
CA SER A 244 -0.29 -3.31 20.54
C SER A 244 0.06 -3.43 19.06
N ALA A 245 -0.80 -2.87 18.19
CA ALA A 245 -0.58 -2.83 16.75
C ALA A 245 0.76 -2.17 16.37
N GLU A 246 1.13 -1.10 17.07
CA GLU A 246 2.38 -0.37 16.80
C GLU A 246 3.61 -1.16 17.24
N ALA A 247 3.57 -1.78 18.42
CA ALA A 247 4.66 -2.61 18.92
C ALA A 247 4.85 -3.86 18.05
N ALA A 248 3.76 -4.47 17.59
CA ALA A 248 3.77 -5.61 16.68
C ALA A 248 4.40 -5.28 15.31
N ALA A 249 4.05 -4.14 14.71
CA ALA A 249 4.68 -3.65 13.49
C ALA A 249 6.18 -3.38 13.70
N ARG A 250 6.55 -2.73 14.82
CA ARG A 250 7.95 -2.42 15.17
C ARG A 250 8.79 -3.67 15.38
N ALA A 251 8.28 -4.66 16.12
CA ALA A 251 8.96 -5.93 16.37
C ALA A 251 9.15 -6.73 15.06
N SER A 252 8.17 -6.71 14.17
CA SER A 252 8.25 -7.40 12.87
C SER A 252 9.24 -6.76 11.92
N LEU A 253 9.30 -5.42 11.86
CA LEU A 253 10.33 -4.70 11.11
C LEU A 253 11.72 -4.90 11.68
N ALA A 254 11.88 -4.91 13.00
CA ALA A 254 13.15 -5.21 13.66
C ALA A 254 13.62 -6.65 13.37
N PHE A 255 12.69 -7.61 13.32
CA PHE A 255 12.98 -8.97 12.88
C PHE A 255 13.45 -8.99 11.42
N MET A 256 12.74 -8.32 10.51
CA MET A 256 13.12 -8.22 9.10
C MET A 256 14.54 -7.67 8.96
N HIS A 257 14.80 -6.49 9.54
CA HIS A 257 16.10 -5.83 9.48
C HIS A 257 17.21 -6.72 10.01
N ARG A 258 17.03 -7.37 11.18
CA ARG A 258 18.02 -8.30 11.72
C ARG A 258 18.33 -9.46 10.77
N ARG A 259 17.33 -9.98 10.05
CA ARG A 259 17.47 -11.18 9.19
C ARG A 259 17.91 -10.87 7.77
N THR A 260 17.62 -9.68 7.25
CA THR A 260 17.86 -9.34 5.84
C THR A 260 18.75 -8.12 5.64
N GLN A 261 19.01 -7.34 6.71
CA GLN A 261 19.66 -6.03 6.67
C GLN A 261 18.88 -4.94 5.91
N GLU A 262 17.65 -5.23 5.50
CA GLU A 262 16.79 -4.32 4.74
C GLU A 262 15.90 -3.47 5.64
N THR A 263 15.29 -2.44 5.06
CA THR A 263 14.42 -1.49 5.76
C THR A 263 13.02 -1.42 5.14
N GLY A 264 12.09 -0.79 5.86
CA GLY A 264 10.73 -0.56 5.38
C GLY A 264 9.84 0.06 6.45
N GLY A 265 8.54 -0.02 6.24
CA GLY A 265 7.51 0.43 7.15
C GLY A 265 6.22 -0.38 7.01
N ALA A 266 5.37 -0.25 8.02
CA ALA A 266 4.09 -0.92 8.09
C ALA A 266 3.06 -0.05 8.81
N ILE A 267 1.82 -0.10 8.32
CA ILE A 267 0.64 0.39 9.01
C ILE A 267 -0.26 -0.77 9.37
N VAL A 268 -0.92 -0.67 10.53
CA VAL A 268 -1.76 -1.72 11.10
C VAL A 268 -3.02 -1.09 11.70
N VAL A 269 -4.16 -1.74 11.49
CA VAL A 269 -5.37 -1.56 12.32
C VAL A 269 -5.68 -2.91 12.97
N ALA A 270 -5.75 -2.94 14.29
CA ALA A 270 -6.17 -4.14 15.01
C ALA A 270 -7.70 -4.25 15.02
N ARG A 271 -8.22 -5.45 15.33
CA ARG A 271 -9.66 -5.74 15.45
C ARG A 271 -10.40 -4.80 16.39
N ASP A 272 -9.74 -4.29 17.42
CA ASP A 272 -10.30 -3.34 18.40
C ASP A 272 -10.35 -1.88 17.88
N GLY A 273 -9.85 -1.61 16.68
CA GLY A 273 -9.76 -0.28 16.08
C GLY A 273 -8.45 0.45 16.37
N SER A 274 -7.55 -0.14 17.15
CA SER A 274 -6.26 0.49 17.44
C SER A 274 -5.33 0.52 16.23
N LEU A 275 -4.77 1.69 15.98
CA LEU A 275 -3.86 1.97 14.88
C LEU A 275 -2.41 1.86 15.34
N GLY A 276 -1.60 1.24 14.49
CA GLY A 276 -0.16 1.08 14.63
C GLY A 276 0.58 1.55 13.39
N LEU A 277 1.69 2.24 13.60
CA LEU A 277 2.58 2.70 12.54
C LEU A 277 4.04 2.52 12.98
N ALA A 278 4.85 1.87 12.17
CA ALA A 278 6.27 1.72 12.43
C ALA A 278 7.08 1.78 11.13
N ARG A 279 8.33 2.25 11.23
CA ARG A 279 9.30 2.27 10.14
C ARG A 279 10.72 2.08 10.65
N THR A 280 11.60 1.56 9.80
CA THR A 280 13.07 1.55 9.97
C THR A 280 13.78 2.50 9.02
N THR A 281 13.06 3.11 8.08
CA THR A 281 13.54 4.18 7.17
C THR A 281 13.52 5.54 7.85
N ASN A 282 14.14 6.56 7.22
CA ASN A 282 14.15 7.94 7.72
C ASN A 282 12.79 8.65 7.60
N VAL A 283 11.99 8.28 6.60
CA VAL A 283 10.65 8.84 6.36
C VAL A 283 9.67 7.72 6.00
N MET A 284 8.43 7.83 6.46
CA MET A 284 7.24 7.20 5.89
C MET A 284 6.07 8.16 6.07
N THR A 285 5.58 8.79 5.00
CA THR A 285 4.45 9.72 5.11
C THR A 285 3.16 8.98 5.39
N TRP A 286 2.30 9.53 6.24
CA TRP A 286 1.08 8.88 6.68
C TRP A 286 -0.01 9.87 7.11
N ALA A 287 -1.26 9.39 7.12
CA ALA A 287 -2.38 10.06 7.74
C ALA A 287 -3.36 9.06 8.34
N ALA A 288 -3.88 9.39 9.53
CA ALA A 288 -4.86 8.62 10.28
C ALA A 288 -6.11 9.46 10.51
N VAL A 289 -7.28 8.85 10.32
CA VAL A 289 -8.57 9.46 10.65
C VAL A 289 -9.41 8.44 11.39
N THR A 290 -9.95 8.85 12.53
CA THR A 290 -10.98 8.13 13.26
C THR A 290 -12.22 9.02 13.37
N ASP A 291 -13.32 8.48 13.90
CA ASP A 291 -14.50 9.26 14.27
C ASP A 291 -14.23 10.31 15.37
N ALA A 292 -13.12 10.18 16.11
CA ALA A 292 -12.76 11.08 17.21
C ALA A 292 -11.56 12.00 16.92
N SER A 293 -10.69 11.65 15.97
CA SER A 293 -9.40 12.35 15.82
C SER A 293 -8.82 12.27 14.40
N ARG A 294 -7.89 13.18 14.11
CA ARG A 294 -7.08 13.19 12.89
C ARG A 294 -5.62 13.42 13.26
N ALA A 295 -4.71 12.72 12.60
CA ALA A 295 -3.27 12.91 12.76
C ALA A 295 -2.56 12.57 11.44
N SER A 296 -1.42 13.19 11.20
CA SER A 296 -0.61 12.98 9.99
C SER A 296 0.86 13.27 10.28
N GLY A 297 1.75 12.74 9.44
CA GLY A 297 3.19 12.90 9.67
C GLY A 297 4.05 12.14 8.68
N ALA A 298 5.34 12.00 9.03
CA ALA A 298 6.40 11.44 8.19
C ALA A 298 7.43 10.65 8.99
#